data_AF-A0A1V9U8S6-F1
#
_entry.id   AF-A0A1V9U8S6-F1
#
_cell.length_a   1.000
_cell.length_b   1.000
_cell.length_c   1.000
_cell.angle_alpha   90.00
_cell.angle_beta   90.00
_cell.angle_gamma   90.00
#
_symmetry.space_group_name_H-M   'P 1'
#
loop_
_entity.id
_entity.type
_entity.pdbx_description
1 polymer ?
#
loop_
_entity_poly.entity_id
_entity_poly.type
_entity_poly.pdbx_seq_one_letter_code
_entity_poly.pdbx_strand_id
1 'polypeptide(L)'
;MSARSRNLRLTAIRSFFRYAALEVPANSGQIQRVLAIPGKRHERALINFLSEAEVKALLAVQDQRTWTGRRDHALLLVAVQTGVRLSELRGLQRQDVALGTGAHVRVVGKGRKERCTPLTRQTVE
;
A
#
# COMPACT_ATOMS: atom_id res chain seq x y z
N MET A 1 17.19 -13.24 -9.46
CA MET A 1 16.33 -12.85 -8.30
C MET A 1 17.01 -11.74 -7.50
N SER A 2 16.31 -10.64 -7.23
CA SER A 2 16.86 -9.52 -6.44
C SER A 2 17.12 -9.94 -4.97
N ALA A 3 18.02 -9.22 -4.30
CA ALA A 3 18.31 -9.45 -2.87
C ALA A 3 17.05 -9.26 -2.00
N ARG A 4 16.17 -8.31 -2.34
CA ARG A 4 14.86 -8.12 -1.71
C ARG A 4 13.98 -9.37 -1.83
N SER A 5 13.89 -9.94 -3.04
CA SER A 5 13.11 -11.17 -3.28
C SER A 5 13.65 -12.36 -2.48
N ARG A 6 14.98 -12.52 -2.41
CA ARG A 6 15.63 -13.55 -1.58
C ARG A 6 15.30 -13.39 -0.09
N ASN A 7 15.38 -12.17 0.44
CA ASN A 7 15.10 -11.91 1.85
C ASN A 7 13.62 -12.09 2.21
N LEU A 8 12.70 -11.80 1.29
CA LEU A 8 11.28 -12.11 1.47
C LEU A 8 11.06 -13.62 1.60
N ARG A 9 11.67 -14.43 0.74
CA ARG A 9 11.62 -15.89 0.86
C ARG A 9 12.26 -16.41 2.14
N LEU A 10 13.41 -15.85 2.54
CA LEU A 10 14.06 -16.17 3.81
C LEU A 10 13.14 -15.87 5.01
N THR A 11 12.31 -14.83 4.93
CA THR A 11 11.31 -14.51 5.97
C THR A 11 10.27 -15.62 6.09
N ALA A 12 9.76 -16.14 4.98
CA ALA A 12 8.83 -17.27 4.98
C ALA A 12 9.48 -18.55 5.53
N ILE A 13 10.71 -18.86 5.13
CA ILE A 13 11.50 -19.99 5.65
C ILE A 13 11.65 -19.85 7.17
N ARG A 14 12.10 -18.68 7.66
CA ARG A 14 12.25 -18.44 9.10
C ARG A 14 10.93 -18.56 9.86
N SER A 15 9.81 -18.13 9.28
CA SER A 15 8.49 -18.30 9.90
C SER A 15 8.14 -19.78 10.09
N PHE A 16 8.36 -20.60 9.06
CA PHE A 16 8.14 -22.04 9.13
C PHE A 16 9.06 -22.72 10.15
N PHE A 17 10.35 -22.38 10.17
CA PHE A 17 11.30 -22.98 11.12
C PHE A 17 11.08 -22.53 12.57
N ARG A 18 10.47 -21.36 12.80
CA ARG A 18 10.00 -20.95 14.14
C ARG A 18 8.83 -21.82 14.60
N TYR A 19 7.90 -22.13 13.71
CA TYR A 19 6.83 -23.08 14.00
C TYR A 19 7.39 -24.49 14.25
N ALA A 20 8.27 -25.00 13.38
CA ALA A 20 8.88 -26.32 13.52
C ALA A 20 9.72 -26.46 14.80
N ALA A 21 10.28 -25.38 15.33
CA ALA A 21 11.00 -25.39 16.60
C ALA A 21 10.10 -25.81 17.79
N LEU A 22 8.81 -25.51 17.71
CA LEU A 22 7.81 -25.90 18.72
C LEU A 22 7.34 -27.35 18.51
N GLU A 23 7.16 -27.76 17.25
CA GLU A 23 6.63 -29.09 16.90
C GLU A 23 7.67 -30.22 16.98
N VAL A 24 8.93 -29.94 16.64
CA VAL A 24 9.99 -30.96 16.53
C VAL A 24 11.27 -30.50 17.23
N PRO A 25 11.27 -30.40 18.57
CA PRO A 25 12.41 -29.91 19.35
C PRO A 25 13.66 -30.80 19.22
N ALA A 26 13.50 -32.07 18.84
CA ALA A 26 14.59 -33.00 18.56
C ALA A 26 15.54 -32.49 17.46
N ASN A 27 15.05 -31.67 16.53
CA ASN A 27 15.82 -31.11 15.42
C ASN A 27 16.34 -29.69 15.71
N SER A 28 16.30 -29.23 16.96
CA SER A 28 16.63 -27.86 17.38
C SER A 28 17.98 -27.38 16.84
N GLY A 29 19.03 -28.21 16.84
CA GLY A 29 20.34 -27.84 16.29
C GLY A 29 20.30 -27.46 14.80
N GLN A 30 19.62 -28.24 13.97
CA GLN A 30 19.45 -27.93 12.53
C GLN A 30 18.55 -26.71 12.33
N ILE A 31 17.47 -26.61 13.10
CA ILE A 31 16.52 -25.49 13.04
C ILE A 31 17.23 -24.17 13.35
N GLN A 32 18.06 -24.13 14.41
CA GLN A 32 18.83 -22.93 14.77
C GLN A 32 19.81 -22.51 13.67
N ARG A 33 20.46 -23.47 12.99
CA ARG A 33 21.34 -23.17 11.84
C ARG A 33 20.59 -22.50 10.69
N VAL A 34 19.36 -22.92 10.40
CA VAL A 34 18.52 -22.29 9.37
C VAL A 34 18.09 -20.88 9.78
N LEU A 35 17.68 -20.70 11.04
CA LEU A 35 17.28 -19.39 11.56
C LEU A 35 18.45 -18.38 11.57
N ALA A 36 19.68 -18.87 11.78
CA ALA A 36 20.90 -18.09 11.78
C ALA A 36 21.37 -17.62 10.38
N ILE A 37 20.82 -18.17 9.28
CA ILE A 37 21.19 -17.75 7.91
C ILE A 37 20.94 -16.24 7.77
N PRO A 38 21.97 -15.42 7.49
CA PRO A 38 21.81 -13.97 7.43
C PRO A 38 21.03 -13.55 6.19
N GLY A 39 20.27 -12.46 6.32
CA GLY A 39 19.67 -11.80 5.16
C GLY A 39 20.77 -11.25 4.25
N LYS A 40 20.57 -11.34 2.93
CA LYS A 40 21.49 -10.73 1.97
C LYS A 40 21.42 -9.21 2.12
N ARG A 41 22.56 -8.59 2.42
CA ARG A 41 22.69 -7.13 2.43
C ARG A 41 22.31 -6.58 1.06
N HIS A 42 21.54 -5.51 1.07
CA HIS A 42 21.13 -4.80 -0.13
C HIS A 42 20.83 -3.37 0.23
N GLU A 43 21.03 -2.48 -0.72
CA GLU A 43 20.62 -1.10 -0.59
C GLU A 43 19.11 -1.03 -0.47
N ARG A 44 18.66 -0.30 0.55
CA ARG A 44 17.25 0.06 0.67
C ARG A 44 17.06 1.31 -0.15
N ALA A 45 16.41 1.15 -1.31
CA ALA A 45 15.98 2.30 -2.09
C ALA A 45 15.15 3.23 -1.19
N LEU A 46 15.48 4.52 -1.20
CA LEU A 46 14.66 5.53 -0.57
C LEU A 46 13.28 5.51 -1.24
N ILE A 47 12.24 5.70 -0.45
CA ILE A 47 10.88 5.82 -0.98
C ILE A 47 10.82 7.19 -1.65
N ASN A 48 10.83 7.19 -2.98
CA ASN A 48 10.61 8.42 -3.75
C ASN A 48 9.19 8.92 -3.46
N PHE A 49 9.08 10.23 -3.29
CA PHE A 49 7.81 10.94 -3.14
C PHE A 49 7.74 12.06 -4.17
N LEU A 50 6.52 12.51 -4.48
CA LEU A 50 6.31 13.64 -5.35
C LEU A 50 6.29 14.93 -4.53
N SER A 51 6.99 15.95 -5.00
CA SER A 51 6.83 17.32 -4.54
C SER A 51 5.46 17.87 -4.94
N GLU A 52 5.03 18.95 -4.28
CA GLU A 52 3.75 19.60 -4.59
C GLU A 52 3.67 20.04 -6.07
N ALA A 53 4.78 20.52 -6.64
CA ALA A 53 4.84 20.93 -8.04
C ALA A 53 4.65 19.73 -9.00
N GLU A 54 5.29 18.59 -8.70
CA GLU A 54 5.14 17.37 -9.50
C GLU A 54 3.72 16.79 -9.39
N VAL A 55 3.10 16.85 -8.20
CA VAL A 55 1.69 16.47 -8.01
C VAL A 55 0.78 17.35 -8.88
N LYS A 56 0.96 18.67 -8.85
CA LYS A 56 0.16 19.60 -9.68
C LYS A 56 0.35 19.32 -11.17
N ALA A 57 1.59 19.09 -11.61
CA ALA A 57 1.89 18.73 -12.99
C ALA A 57 1.19 17.42 -13.40
N LEU A 58 1.21 16.40 -12.54
CA LEU A 58 0.58 15.11 -12.81
C LEU A 58 -0.95 15.20 -12.92
N LEU A 59 -1.59 16.05 -12.10
CA LEU A 59 -3.03 16.31 -12.19
C LEU A 59 -3.40 17.11 -13.45
N ALA A 60 -2.54 18.04 -13.88
CA ALA A 60 -2.80 18.90 -15.03
C ALA A 60 -2.76 18.17 -16.40
N VAL A 61 -2.16 16.98 -16.47
CA VAL A 61 -2.05 16.18 -17.72
C VAL A 61 -3.42 15.64 -18.19
N GLN A 62 -4.40 15.51 -17.30
CA GLN A 62 -5.67 14.83 -17.63
C GLN A 62 -6.62 15.75 -18.41
N ASP A 63 -7.08 15.30 -19.59
CA ASP A 63 -8.10 16.04 -20.37
C ASP A 63 -9.50 15.88 -19.76
N GLN A 64 -9.88 16.85 -18.92
CA GLN A 64 -11.16 16.89 -18.23
C GLN A 64 -12.37 17.15 -19.16
N ARG A 65 -12.17 17.37 -20.47
CA ARG A 65 -13.28 17.44 -21.44
C ARG A 65 -13.85 16.05 -21.71
N THR A 66 -13.02 15.01 -21.61
CA THR A 66 -13.43 13.62 -21.76
C THR A 66 -13.96 13.03 -20.45
N TRP A 67 -14.87 12.06 -20.54
CA TRP A 67 -15.34 11.34 -19.36
C TRP A 67 -14.22 10.57 -18.67
N THR A 68 -13.34 9.93 -19.44
CA THR A 68 -12.18 9.19 -18.93
C THR A 68 -11.20 10.11 -18.21
N GLY A 69 -10.91 11.29 -18.76
CA GLY A 69 -10.00 12.24 -18.12
C GLY A 69 -10.56 12.83 -16.82
N ARG A 70 -11.86 13.12 -16.74
CA ARG A 70 -12.49 13.51 -15.45
C ARG A 70 -12.39 12.41 -14.40
N ARG A 71 -12.66 11.16 -14.80
CA ARG A 71 -12.55 10.00 -13.90
C ARG A 71 -11.12 9.84 -13.40
N ASP A 72 -10.14 9.85 -14.30
CA ASP A 72 -8.74 9.61 -13.96
C ASP A 72 -8.18 10.76 -13.12
N HIS A 73 -8.57 12.00 -13.41
CA HIS A 73 -8.28 13.16 -12.57
C HIS A 73 -8.82 13.00 -11.14
N ALA A 74 -10.09 12.64 -10.99
CA ALA A 74 -10.72 12.44 -9.68
C ALA A 74 -10.03 11.30 -8.90
N LEU A 75 -9.71 10.18 -9.55
CA LEU A 75 -9.01 9.06 -8.93
C LEU A 75 -7.61 9.45 -8.42
N LEU A 76 -6.85 10.19 -9.23
CA LEU A 76 -5.53 10.69 -8.84
C LEU A 76 -5.61 11.70 -7.70
N LEU A 77 -6.57 12.61 -7.76
CA LEU A 77 -6.79 13.63 -6.73
C LEU A 77 -7.14 12.97 -5.39
N VAL A 78 -8.07 12.02 -5.37
CA VAL A 78 -8.40 11.24 -4.17
C VAL A 78 -7.18 10.48 -3.65
N ALA A 79 -6.40 9.83 -4.52
CA ALA A 79 -5.22 9.08 -4.13
C ALA A 79 -4.16 9.96 -3.45
N VAL A 80 -3.87 11.12 -4.04
CA VAL A 80 -2.90 12.11 -3.52
C VAL A 80 -3.38 12.66 -2.18
N GLN A 81 -4.66 13.03 -2.08
CA GLN A 81 -5.18 13.73 -0.91
C GLN A 81 -5.40 12.81 0.29
N THR A 82 -5.79 11.55 0.05
CA THR A 82 -6.17 10.60 1.12
C THR A 82 -5.11 9.52 1.41
N GLY A 83 -4.13 9.34 0.51
CA GLY A 83 -3.09 8.31 0.63
C GLY A 83 -3.63 6.88 0.55
N VAL A 84 -4.83 6.69 -0.01
CA VAL A 84 -5.41 5.34 -0.21
C VAL A 84 -4.56 4.52 -1.17
N ARG A 85 -4.47 3.22 -0.91
CA ARG A 85 -3.72 2.31 -1.79
C ARG A 85 -4.48 2.10 -3.08
N LEU A 86 -3.76 1.81 -4.17
CA LEU A 86 -4.37 1.54 -5.47
C LEU A 86 -5.44 0.42 -5.42
N SER A 87 -5.20 -0.63 -4.64
CA SER A 87 -6.17 -1.72 -4.45
C SER A 87 -7.43 -1.28 -3.72
N GLU A 88 -7.30 -0.33 -2.79
CA GLU A 88 -8.41 0.24 -2.04
C GLU A 88 -9.20 1.21 -2.94
N LEU A 89 -8.50 2.09 -3.66
CA LEU A 89 -9.07 3.05 -4.62
C LEU A 89 -9.89 2.36 -5.73
N ARG A 90 -9.40 1.26 -6.30
CA ARG A 90 -10.11 0.48 -7.33
C ARG A 90 -11.38 -0.20 -6.80
N GLY A 91 -11.47 -0.43 -5.49
CA GLY A 91 -12.60 -1.10 -4.85
C GLY A 91 -13.67 -0.14 -4.31
N LEU A 92 -13.45 1.17 -4.40
CA LEU A 92 -14.40 2.17 -3.91
C LEU A 92 -15.72 2.13 -4.69
N GLN A 93 -16.81 2.17 -3.94
CA GLN A 93 -18.16 2.28 -4.46
C GLN A 93 -18.75 3.65 -4.13
N ARG A 94 -19.87 4.00 -4.78
CA ARG A 94 -20.54 5.29 -4.53
C ARG A 94 -20.96 5.46 -3.07
N GLN A 95 -21.41 4.39 -2.39
CA GLN A 95 -21.79 4.46 -0.98
C GLN A 95 -20.61 4.72 -0.02
N ASP A 96 -19.38 4.49 -0.48
CA ASP A 96 -18.19 4.70 0.33
C ASP A 96 -17.77 6.18 0.36
N VAL A 97 -18.38 7.03 -0.47
CA VAL A 97 -18.06 8.44 -0.62
C VAL A 97 -19.24 9.29 -0.12
N ALA A 98 -18.99 10.05 0.93
CA ALA A 98 -19.93 11.06 1.41
C ALA A 98 -19.50 12.43 0.87
N LEU A 99 -20.36 13.06 0.07
CA LEU A 99 -20.18 14.42 -0.45
C LEU A 99 -21.15 15.35 0.30
N GLY A 100 -20.66 16.47 0.83
CA GLY A 100 -21.45 17.41 1.64
C GLY A 100 -20.74 17.85 2.92
N THR A 101 -21.50 18.18 3.96
CA THR A 101 -20.94 18.55 5.27
C THR A 101 -20.19 17.36 5.87
N GLY A 102 -18.88 17.52 6.10
CA GLY A 102 -18.03 16.43 6.58
C GLY A 102 -17.68 15.41 5.49
N ALA A 103 -17.40 15.89 4.27
CA ALA A 103 -17.03 15.03 3.14
C ALA A 103 -15.88 14.08 3.50
N HIS A 104 -16.05 12.79 3.21
CA HIS A 104 -15.08 11.75 3.56
C HIS A 104 -15.22 10.53 2.64
N VAL A 105 -14.14 9.75 2.57
CA VAL A 105 -14.12 8.43 1.92
C VAL A 105 -13.91 7.36 2.98
N ARG A 106 -14.78 6.36 2.97
CA ARG A 106 -14.68 5.16 3.79
C ARG A 106 -13.90 4.10 3.02
N VAL A 107 -12.92 3.49 3.67
CA VAL A 107 -12.03 2.53 3.02
C VAL A 107 -11.83 1.31 3.90
N VAL A 108 -11.98 0.12 3.32
CA VAL A 108 -11.70 -1.15 3.99
C VAL A 108 -10.24 -1.54 3.73
N GLY A 109 -9.40 -1.37 4.75
CA GLY A 109 -7.97 -1.66 4.68
C GLY A 109 -7.61 -3.12 5.01
N LYS A 110 -6.29 -3.35 5.11
CA LYS A 110 -5.73 -4.66 5.49
C LYS A 110 -6.28 -5.14 6.83
N GLY A 111 -6.76 -6.39 6.87
CA GLY A 111 -7.38 -7.00 8.05
C GLY A 111 -8.87 -6.68 8.21
N ARG A 112 -9.55 -6.22 7.14
CA ARG A 112 -10.96 -5.81 7.16
C ARG A 112 -11.25 -4.67 8.15
N LYS A 113 -10.26 -3.80 8.38
CA LYS A 113 -10.43 -2.62 9.23
C LYS A 113 -10.90 -1.44 8.38
N GLU A 114 -12.03 -0.86 8.76
CA GLU A 114 -12.54 0.36 8.15
C GLU A 114 -11.80 1.60 8.69
N ARG A 115 -11.57 2.57 7.81
CA ARG A 115 -11.15 3.92 8.17
C ARG A 115 -11.91 4.95 7.34
N CYS A 116 -12.18 6.11 7.91
CA CYS A 116 -12.72 7.26 7.20
C CYS A 116 -11.62 8.30 7.03
N THR A 117 -11.36 8.73 5.80
CA THR A 117 -10.41 9.81 5.50
C THR A 117 -11.18 11.03 4.99
N PRO A 118 -10.98 12.22 5.57
CA PRO A 118 -11.68 13.43 5.14
C PRO A 118 -11.26 13.86 3.72
N LEU A 119 -12.21 14.40 2.97
CA LEU A 119 -12.00 15.02 1.66
C LEU A 119 -11.93 16.55 1.81
N THR A 120 -11.03 17.17 1.06
CA THR A 120 -10.94 18.64 0.96
C THR A 120 -11.94 19.14 -0.08
N ARG A 121 -12.30 20.44 -0.01
CA ARG A 121 -13.22 21.07 -0.99
C ARG A 121 -12.78 20.84 -2.43
N GLN A 122 -11.48 20.96 -2.71
CA GLN A 122 -10.91 20.74 -4.04
C GLN A 122 -11.23 19.36 -4.64
N THR A 123 -11.50 18.35 -3.81
CA THR A 123 -11.81 16.97 -4.25
C THR A 123 -13.31 16.71 -4.35
N VAL A 124 -14.13 17.58 -3.76
CA VAL A 124 -15.59 17.46 -3.69
C VAL A 124 -16.29 18.31 -4.76
N GLU A 125 -15.62 19.38 -5.22
CA GLU A 125 -16.02 20.26 -6.33
C GLU A 125 -15.76 19.62 -7.71
#